data_AF-A0A927MSY3-F1
#
_entry.id   AF-A0A927MSY3-F1
#
_cell.length_a   1.000
_cell.length_b   1.000
_cell.length_c   1.000
_cell.angle_alpha   90.00
_cell.angle_beta   90.00
_cell.angle_gamma   90.00
#
_symmetry.space_group_name_H-M   'P 1'
#
loop_
_entity.id
_entity.type
_entity.pdbx_description
1 polymer ?
#
loop_
_entity_poly.entity_id
_entity_poly.type
_entity_poly.pdbx_seq_one_letter_code
_entity_poly.pdbx_strand_id
1 'polypeptide(L)'
;MALTPRETTFVVPFYLNLMRLNATWVGDEVWEDLVQVGRTAELDDVVWLLRVGAWRPVVMGAWLSLRFDPGQVGSDVLAALSASEGSLTAPPLAAAAVTLTELSAAPALRDSRARADGASCVVLDAALESLGEEPIHEVTPEDLEAFAQLLAFARRLRDALIAA
;
A
#
# COMPACT_ATOMS: atom_id res chain seq x y z
N MET A 1 -18.98 17.31 -4.32
CA MET A 1 -17.77 17.43 -5.16
C MET A 1 -17.86 16.34 -6.21
N ALA A 2 -17.68 16.67 -7.50
CA ALA A 2 -17.71 15.65 -8.55
C ALA A 2 -16.41 14.82 -8.49
N LEU A 3 -16.51 13.52 -8.77
CA LEU A 3 -15.34 12.65 -8.87
C LEU A 3 -14.47 13.07 -10.06
N THR A 4 -13.16 13.05 -9.87
CA THR A 4 -12.22 13.23 -10.99
C THR A 4 -12.22 12.00 -11.91
N PRO A 5 -11.73 12.14 -13.16
CA PRO A 5 -11.51 10.98 -14.04
C PRO A 5 -10.61 9.92 -13.39
N ARG A 6 -9.55 10.34 -12.69
CA ARG A 6 -8.66 9.45 -11.94
C ARG A 6 -9.40 8.65 -10.88
N GLU A 7 -10.23 9.32 -10.09
CA GLU A 7 -11.01 8.62 -9.05
C GLU A 7 -12.03 7.65 -9.65
N THR A 8 -12.68 8.03 -10.74
CA THR A 8 -13.68 7.18 -11.40
C THR A 8 -13.05 5.90 -11.96
N THR A 9 -11.86 6.03 -12.57
CA THR A 9 -11.16 4.89 -13.19
C THR A 9 -10.40 4.05 -12.17
N PHE A 10 -9.59 4.69 -11.32
CA PHE A 10 -8.59 3.99 -10.51
C PHE A 10 -9.02 3.78 -9.06
N VAL A 11 -10.01 4.51 -8.56
CA VAL A 11 -10.33 4.53 -7.12
C VAL A 11 -11.64 3.83 -6.82
N VAL A 12 -12.74 4.36 -7.34
CA VAL A 12 -14.10 3.93 -7.00
C VAL A 12 -14.33 2.43 -7.15
N PRO A 13 -13.83 1.75 -8.20
CA PRO A 13 -14.11 0.32 -8.36
C PRO A 13 -13.43 -0.57 -7.31
N PHE A 14 -12.35 -0.11 -6.67
CA PHE A 14 -11.41 -1.00 -6.00
C PHE A 14 -11.16 -0.69 -4.52
N TYR A 15 -11.24 0.58 -4.11
CA TYR A 15 -10.67 1.02 -2.82
C TYR A 15 -11.26 0.29 -1.61
N LEU A 16 -12.54 -0.11 -1.64
CA LEU A 16 -13.18 -0.83 -0.53
C LEU A 16 -12.62 -2.25 -0.39
N ASN A 17 -12.32 -2.92 -1.50
CA ASN A 17 -11.80 -4.28 -1.49
C ASN A 17 -10.30 -4.31 -1.18
N LEU A 18 -9.62 -3.17 -1.31
CA LEU A 18 -8.17 -3.10 -1.20
C LEU A 18 -7.65 -2.21 -0.06
N MET A 19 -8.53 -1.63 0.77
CA MET A 19 -8.12 -0.88 1.97
C MET A 19 -7.78 -1.80 3.14
N ARG A 20 -6.95 -1.34 4.08
CA ARG A 20 -6.50 -2.14 5.23
C ARG A 20 -5.96 -3.51 4.79
N LEU A 21 -6.45 -4.59 5.41
CA LEU A 21 -6.12 -5.98 5.08
C LEU A 21 -7.08 -6.59 4.06
N ASN A 22 -8.08 -5.86 3.53
CA ASN A 22 -9.12 -6.46 2.70
C ASN A 22 -8.56 -7.15 1.44
N ALA A 23 -7.42 -6.68 0.92
CA ALA A 23 -6.74 -7.28 -0.21
C ALA A 23 -6.39 -8.77 0.02
N THR A 24 -6.21 -9.22 1.27
CA THR A 24 -5.90 -10.63 1.56
C THR A 24 -7.12 -11.55 1.53
N TRP A 25 -8.35 -10.99 1.60
CA TRP A 25 -9.59 -11.78 1.72
C TRP A 25 -10.49 -11.63 0.50
N VAL A 26 -10.60 -10.41 -0.04
CA VAL A 26 -11.50 -10.07 -1.16
C VAL A 26 -10.74 -9.47 -2.36
N GLY A 27 -9.41 -9.39 -2.30
CA GLY A 27 -8.60 -8.87 -3.39
C GLY A 27 -8.70 -9.69 -4.68
N ASP A 28 -8.93 -11.00 -4.56
CA ASP A 28 -9.12 -11.89 -5.71
C ASP A 28 -10.41 -11.60 -6.49
N GLU A 29 -11.44 -11.03 -5.84
CA GLU A 29 -12.71 -10.69 -6.50
C GLU A 29 -12.56 -9.57 -7.53
N VAL A 30 -11.55 -8.71 -7.36
CA VAL A 30 -11.27 -7.56 -8.24
C VAL A 30 -9.98 -7.72 -9.02
N TRP A 31 -9.34 -8.89 -8.97
CA TRP A 31 -7.99 -9.09 -9.47
C TRP A 31 -7.83 -8.79 -10.96
N GLU A 32 -8.69 -9.37 -11.81
CA GLU A 32 -8.58 -9.22 -13.26
C GLU A 32 -8.76 -7.76 -13.68
N ASP A 33 -9.80 -7.10 -13.16
CA ASP A 33 -10.09 -5.68 -13.42
C ASP A 33 -9.00 -4.77 -12.87
N LEU A 34 -8.47 -5.05 -11.68
CA LEU A 34 -7.36 -4.30 -11.06
C LEU A 34 -6.10 -4.37 -11.93
N VAL A 35 -5.73 -5.56 -12.42
CA VAL A 35 -4.56 -5.72 -13.28
C VAL A 35 -4.78 -5.00 -14.61
N GLN A 36 -5.95 -5.17 -15.23
CA GLN A 36 -6.27 -4.52 -16.50
C GLN A 36 -6.22 -2.99 -16.38
N VAL A 37 -6.86 -2.42 -15.36
CA VAL A 37 -6.87 -0.97 -15.13
C VAL A 37 -5.50 -0.49 -14.64
N GLY A 38 -4.80 -1.24 -13.80
CA GLY A 38 -3.46 -0.85 -13.34
C GLY A 38 -2.44 -0.77 -14.46
N ARG A 39 -2.58 -1.60 -15.50
CA ARG A 39 -1.78 -1.52 -16.74
C ARG A 39 -2.07 -0.30 -17.62
N THR A 40 -3.10 0.49 -17.32
CA THR A 40 -3.34 1.78 -18.00
C THR A 40 -2.88 2.98 -17.19
N ALA A 41 -2.64 2.84 -15.87
CA ALA A 41 -2.20 3.94 -15.02
C ALA A 41 -0.88 4.57 -15.49
N GLU A 42 -0.80 5.90 -15.55
CA GLU A 42 0.46 6.58 -15.82
C GLU A 42 1.16 6.97 -14.51
N LEU A 43 2.47 7.26 -14.58
CA LEU A 43 3.22 7.67 -13.40
C LEU A 43 2.62 8.92 -12.74
N ASP A 44 2.16 9.89 -13.54
CA ASP A 44 1.51 11.10 -13.03
C ASP A 44 0.19 10.79 -12.29
N ASP A 45 -0.57 9.78 -12.75
CA ASP A 45 -1.78 9.36 -12.05
C ASP A 45 -1.46 8.81 -10.67
N VAL A 46 -0.45 7.93 -10.57
CA VAL A 46 -0.05 7.33 -9.30
C VAL A 46 0.53 8.36 -8.34
N VAL A 47 1.40 9.24 -8.82
CA VAL A 47 1.96 10.33 -8.00
C VAL A 47 0.85 11.25 -7.49
N TRP A 48 -0.15 11.56 -8.33
CA TRP A 48 -1.31 12.33 -7.90
C TRP A 48 -2.11 11.60 -6.81
N LEU A 49 -2.39 10.31 -6.99
CA LEU A 49 -3.13 9.48 -6.02
C LEU A 49 -2.44 9.43 -4.64
N LEU A 50 -1.11 9.33 -4.62
CA LEU A 50 -0.31 9.33 -3.39
C LEU A 50 -0.30 10.69 -2.68
N ARG A 51 -0.40 11.79 -3.41
CA ARG A 51 -0.21 13.16 -2.89
C ARG A 51 -1.50 13.92 -2.58
N VAL A 52 -2.65 13.50 -3.12
CA VAL A 52 -3.92 14.26 -3.00
C VAL A 52 -4.44 14.36 -1.55
N GLY A 53 -3.91 13.56 -0.62
CA GLY A 53 -4.22 13.65 0.81
C GLY A 53 -5.58 13.05 1.20
N ALA A 54 -6.30 12.44 0.27
CA ALA A 54 -7.53 11.71 0.52
C ALA A 54 -7.24 10.20 0.62
N TRP A 55 -7.77 9.55 1.65
CA TRP A 55 -7.41 8.16 1.97
C TRP A 55 -7.75 7.16 0.85
N ARG A 56 -8.88 7.32 0.14
CA ARG A 56 -9.27 6.37 -0.93
C ARG A 56 -8.30 6.44 -2.12
N PRO A 57 -7.99 7.62 -2.68
CA PRO A 57 -6.90 7.74 -3.63
C PRO A 57 -5.58 7.15 -3.16
N VAL A 58 -5.17 7.41 -1.91
CA VAL A 58 -3.88 6.94 -1.40
C VAL A 58 -3.81 5.40 -1.31
N VAL A 59 -4.89 4.72 -0.92
CA VAL A 59 -4.97 3.24 -0.97
C VAL A 59 -4.63 2.75 -2.38
N MET A 60 -5.25 3.35 -3.40
CA MET A 60 -5.04 2.93 -4.77
C MET A 60 -3.71 3.39 -5.34
N GLY A 61 -3.21 4.56 -4.94
CA GLY A 61 -1.85 5.00 -5.25
C GLY A 61 -0.80 4.00 -4.76
N ALA A 62 -0.97 3.45 -3.55
CA ALA A 62 -0.09 2.41 -3.03
C ALA A 62 -0.06 1.17 -3.94
N TRP A 63 -1.22 0.61 -4.27
CA TRP A 63 -1.29 -0.58 -5.11
C TRP A 63 -0.80 -0.35 -6.55
N LEU A 64 -1.17 0.78 -7.18
CA LEU A 64 -0.79 1.07 -8.56
C LEU A 64 0.68 1.49 -8.68
N SER A 65 1.30 1.97 -7.60
CA SER A 65 2.75 2.26 -7.56
C SER A 65 3.61 1.04 -7.85
N LEU A 66 3.10 -0.16 -7.58
CA LEU A 66 3.80 -1.43 -7.81
C LEU A 66 4.13 -1.67 -9.28
N ARG A 67 3.47 -0.98 -10.23
CA ARG A 67 3.79 -1.04 -11.65
C ARG A 67 5.13 -0.39 -12.01
N PHE A 68 5.57 0.58 -11.22
CA PHE A 68 6.68 1.46 -11.60
C PHE A 68 7.99 1.05 -10.91
N ASP A 69 9.10 1.56 -11.44
CA ASP A 69 10.40 1.36 -10.82
C ASP A 69 10.50 2.11 -9.48
N PRO A 70 11.18 1.55 -8.47
CA PRO A 70 11.35 2.21 -7.17
C PRO A 70 11.99 3.61 -7.29
N GLY A 71 12.87 3.82 -8.27
CA GLY A 71 13.49 5.13 -8.53
C GLY A 71 12.52 6.20 -9.05
N GLN A 72 11.34 5.81 -9.57
CA GLN A 72 10.33 6.72 -10.09
C GLN A 72 9.31 7.13 -9.03
N VAL A 73 8.93 6.21 -8.14
CA VAL A 73 7.76 6.38 -7.25
C VAL A 73 8.06 6.07 -5.77
N GLY A 74 9.20 5.46 -5.45
CA GLY A 74 9.52 5.00 -4.10
C GLY A 74 9.49 6.13 -3.07
N SER A 75 10.03 7.31 -3.40
CA SER A 75 10.00 8.46 -2.49
C SER A 75 8.58 8.97 -2.19
N ASP A 76 7.67 8.90 -3.17
CA ASP A 76 6.26 9.26 -2.99
C ASP A 76 5.50 8.27 -2.12
N VAL A 77 5.79 6.97 -2.29
CA VAL A 77 5.21 5.91 -1.44
C VAL A 77 5.68 6.07 0.00
N LEU A 78 6.97 6.31 0.22
CA LEU A 78 7.52 6.51 1.57
C LEU A 78 6.99 7.78 2.22
N ALA A 79 6.84 8.87 1.47
CA ALA A 79 6.23 10.10 1.96
C ALA A 79 4.76 9.91 2.35
N ALA A 80 3.98 9.21 1.52
CA ALA A 80 2.59 8.88 1.82
C ALA A 80 2.46 7.95 3.04
N LEU A 81 3.36 6.96 3.17
CA LEU A 81 3.42 6.07 4.34
C LEU A 81 3.67 6.86 5.62
N SER A 82 4.66 7.75 5.62
CA SER A 82 4.93 8.65 6.74
C SER A 82 3.71 9.51 7.10
N ALA A 83 2.98 10.02 6.11
CA ALA A 83 1.79 10.85 6.32
C ALA A 83 0.52 10.06 6.69
N SER A 84 0.53 8.72 6.62
CA SER A 84 -0.69 7.91 6.79
C SER A 84 -1.19 7.80 8.23
N GLU A 85 -0.36 8.12 9.22
CA GLU A 85 -0.68 8.10 10.66
C GLU A 85 -1.35 6.80 11.12
N GLY A 86 -0.98 5.64 10.53
CA GLY A 86 -1.58 4.35 10.89
C GLY A 86 -3.04 4.14 10.47
N SER A 87 -3.57 4.98 9.59
CA SER A 87 -4.97 4.94 9.15
C SER A 87 -5.27 3.80 8.16
N LEU A 88 -6.45 3.83 7.51
CA LEU A 88 -6.93 2.82 6.55
C LEU A 88 -5.96 2.57 5.37
N THR A 89 -5.06 3.52 5.10
CA THR A 89 -4.06 3.46 4.02
C THR A 89 -2.75 2.80 4.44
N ALA A 90 -2.50 2.66 5.75
CA ALA A 90 -1.21 2.22 6.27
C ALA A 90 -0.82 0.79 5.82
N PRO A 91 -1.72 -0.22 5.83
CA PRO A 91 -1.35 -1.55 5.36
C PRO A 91 -0.99 -1.60 3.87
N PRO A 92 -1.80 -1.05 2.93
CA PRO A 92 -1.41 -0.96 1.52
C PRO A 92 -0.07 -0.24 1.30
N LEU A 93 0.15 0.89 1.99
CA LEU A 93 1.39 1.67 1.87
C LEU A 93 2.60 0.92 2.42
N ALA A 94 2.46 0.21 3.54
CA ALA A 94 3.53 -0.60 4.11
C ALA A 94 3.92 -1.75 3.16
N ALA A 95 2.94 -2.47 2.61
CA ALA A 95 3.20 -3.55 1.66
C ALA A 95 3.85 -3.03 0.37
N ALA A 96 3.38 -1.89 -0.16
CA ALA A 96 3.98 -1.25 -1.33
C ALA A 96 5.41 -0.78 -1.06
N ALA A 97 5.66 -0.12 0.08
CA ALA A 97 6.98 0.37 0.47
C ALA A 97 7.98 -0.78 0.62
N VAL A 98 7.60 -1.86 1.32
CA VAL A 98 8.46 -3.03 1.49
C VAL A 98 8.71 -3.74 0.16
N THR A 99 7.71 -3.84 -0.72
CA THR A 99 7.85 -4.46 -2.04
C THR A 99 8.77 -3.67 -2.97
N LEU A 100 8.72 -2.34 -2.93
CA LEU A 100 9.49 -1.48 -3.83
C LEU A 100 10.89 -1.16 -3.31
N THR A 101 11.03 -0.97 -2.00
CA THR A 101 12.24 -0.34 -1.42
C THR A 101 12.93 -1.21 -0.37
N GLU A 102 12.34 -2.37 -0.04
CA GLU A 102 12.86 -3.34 0.92
C GLU A 102 13.26 -2.66 2.24
N LEU A 103 14.53 -2.81 2.64
CA LEU A 103 15.06 -2.24 3.89
C LEU A 103 14.97 -0.71 3.95
N SER A 104 14.92 -0.02 2.81
CA SER A 104 14.80 1.45 2.80
C SER A 104 13.42 1.93 3.28
N ALA A 105 12.44 1.02 3.44
CA ALA A 105 11.15 1.33 4.03
C ALA A 105 11.20 1.55 5.55
N ALA A 106 12.20 0.98 6.25
CA ALA A 106 12.24 0.94 7.71
C ALA A 106 12.12 2.33 8.39
N PRO A 107 12.82 3.40 7.94
CA PRO A 107 12.65 4.72 8.54
C PRO A 107 11.21 5.28 8.41
N ALA A 108 10.59 5.14 7.23
CA ALA A 108 9.23 5.61 6.99
C ALA A 108 8.20 4.80 7.78
N LEU A 109 8.42 3.49 7.90
CA LEU A 109 7.61 2.60 8.75
C LEU A 109 7.70 3.02 10.22
N ARG A 110 8.91 3.27 10.75
CA ARG A 110 9.11 3.75 12.13
C ARG A 110 8.41 5.08 12.38
N ASP A 111 8.58 6.03 11.46
CA ASP A 111 7.97 7.36 11.55
C ASP A 111 6.43 7.27 11.53
N SER A 112 5.87 6.50 10.60
CA SER A 112 4.44 6.26 10.50
C SER A 112 3.91 5.58 11.76
N ARG A 113 4.60 4.54 12.22
CA ARG A 113 4.24 3.76 13.40
C ARG A 113 4.26 4.58 14.68
N ALA A 114 5.23 5.48 14.86
CA ALA A 114 5.33 6.35 16.03
C ALA A 114 4.15 7.33 16.14
N ARG A 115 3.50 7.66 15.01
CA ARG A 115 2.31 8.53 14.97
C ARG A 115 0.99 7.75 14.90
N ALA A 116 1.05 6.44 14.64
CA ALA A 116 -0.13 5.61 14.47
C ALA A 116 -0.87 5.37 15.78
N ASP A 117 -2.17 5.65 15.78
CA ASP A 117 -3.13 5.18 16.78
C ASP A 117 -4.15 4.22 16.16
N GLY A 118 -4.75 3.35 16.99
CA GLY A 118 -5.80 2.42 16.56
C GLY A 118 -5.33 1.12 15.89
N ALA A 119 -6.28 0.39 15.28
CA ALA A 119 -6.14 -1.03 14.97
C ALA A 119 -5.20 -1.40 13.81
N SER A 120 -4.72 -0.43 13.03
CA SER A 120 -3.83 -0.68 11.89
C SER A 120 -2.34 -0.51 12.23
N CYS A 121 -2.02 -0.13 13.47
CA CYS A 121 -0.64 -0.01 13.95
C CYS A 121 0.08 -1.36 14.07
N VAL A 122 -0.64 -2.45 14.38
CA VAL A 122 -0.08 -3.81 14.48
C VAL A 122 0.51 -4.29 13.15
N VAL A 123 -0.04 -3.84 12.02
CA VAL A 123 0.49 -4.17 10.68
C VAL A 123 1.81 -3.44 10.42
N LEU A 124 1.97 -2.23 10.95
CA LEU A 124 3.23 -1.48 10.84
C LEU A 124 4.30 -2.09 11.74
N ASP A 125 3.94 -2.58 12.92
CA ASP A 125 4.85 -3.36 13.78
C ASP A 125 5.28 -4.67 13.11
N ALA A 126 4.33 -5.42 12.54
CA ALA A 126 4.62 -6.64 11.77
C ALA A 126 5.50 -6.36 10.54
N ALA A 127 5.30 -5.23 9.86
CA ALA A 127 6.15 -4.81 8.76
C ALA A 127 7.58 -4.52 9.21
N LEU A 128 7.76 -3.81 10.33
CA LEU A 128 9.08 -3.57 10.93
C LEU A 128 9.78 -4.87 11.31
N GLU A 129 9.09 -5.77 12.01
CA GLU A 129 9.66 -7.06 12.42
C GLU A 129 10.04 -7.92 11.21
N SER A 130 9.25 -7.90 10.13
CA SER A 130 9.58 -8.61 8.88
C SER A 130 10.86 -8.09 8.20
N LEU A 131 11.27 -6.86 8.48
CA LEU A 131 12.52 -6.26 8.03
C LEU A 131 13.68 -6.48 9.02
N GLY A 132 13.44 -7.16 10.15
CA GLY A 132 14.40 -7.34 11.23
C GLY A 132 14.55 -6.14 12.15
N GLU A 133 13.63 -5.17 12.09
CA GLU A 133 13.60 -4.02 13.00
C GLU A 133 12.81 -4.36 14.28
N GLU A 134 13.11 -3.66 15.37
CA GLU A 134 12.39 -3.82 16.63
C GLU A 134 11.00 -3.13 16.54
N PRO A 135 9.89 -3.87 16.72
CA PRO A 135 8.55 -3.29 16.74
C PRO A 135 8.32 -2.48 18.03
N ILE A 136 7.34 -1.57 18.04
CA ILE A 136 7.01 -0.80 19.25
C ILE A 136 6.23 -1.65 20.26
N HIS A 137 5.37 -2.54 19.76
CA HIS A 137 4.60 -3.47 20.57
C HIS A 137 4.92 -4.90 20.16
N GLU A 138 4.63 -5.84 21.06
CA GLU A 138 4.71 -7.27 20.76
C GLU A 138 3.82 -7.60 19.57
N VAL A 139 4.41 -8.23 18.55
CA VAL A 139 3.72 -8.69 17.34
C VAL A 139 3.35 -10.15 17.55
N THR A 140 2.09 -10.48 17.30
CA THR A 140 1.64 -11.87 17.37
C THR A 140 1.98 -12.62 16.08
N PRO A 141 2.05 -13.97 16.11
CA PRO A 141 2.18 -14.76 14.88
C PRO A 141 1.08 -14.46 13.86
N GLU A 142 -0.13 -14.15 14.30
CA GLU A 142 -1.25 -13.77 13.45
C GLU A 142 -1.03 -12.42 12.73
N ASP A 143 -0.41 -11.45 13.40
CA ASP A 143 -0.06 -10.16 12.80
C ASP A 143 1.01 -10.32 11.71
N LEU A 144 2.03 -11.14 11.97
CA LEU A 144 3.07 -11.49 11.00
C LEU A 144 2.47 -12.20 9.78
N GLU A 145 1.59 -13.17 10.00
CA GLU A 145 0.90 -13.88 8.92
C GLU A 145 0.02 -12.94 8.10
N ALA A 146 -0.73 -12.04 8.75
CA ALA A 146 -1.55 -11.05 8.05
C ALA A 146 -0.70 -10.11 7.17
N PHE A 147 0.44 -9.63 7.66
CA PHE A 147 1.34 -8.82 6.86
C PHE A 147 2.01 -9.64 5.73
N ALA A 148 2.40 -10.89 6.00
CA ALA A 148 2.98 -11.78 5.01
C ALA A 148 2.01 -12.03 3.84
N GLN A 149 0.72 -12.23 4.11
CA GLN A 149 -0.31 -12.36 3.09
C GLN A 149 -0.48 -11.08 2.26
N LEU A 150 -0.44 -9.92 2.92
CA LEU A 150 -0.54 -8.63 2.25
C LEU A 150 0.68 -8.38 1.34
N LEU A 151 1.87 -8.75 1.81
CA LEU A 151 3.11 -8.68 1.05
C LEU A 151 3.12 -9.65 -0.13
N ALA A 152 2.57 -10.87 0.04
CA ALA A 152 2.40 -11.83 -1.04
C ALA A 152 1.44 -11.29 -2.12
N PHE A 153 0.33 -10.66 -1.71
CA PHE A 153 -0.58 -9.98 -2.64
C PHE A 153 0.14 -8.87 -3.41
N ALA A 154 0.90 -8.01 -2.72
CA ALA A 154 1.66 -6.91 -3.33
C ALA A 154 2.66 -7.41 -4.38
N ARG A 155 3.45 -8.45 -4.05
CA ARG A 155 4.43 -9.05 -4.96
C ARG A 155 3.76 -9.64 -6.20
N ARG A 156 2.69 -10.44 -6.00
CA ARG A 156 1.92 -11.01 -7.12
C ARG A 156 1.35 -9.90 -8.01
N LEU A 157 0.88 -8.80 -7.42
CA LEU A 157 0.29 -7.70 -8.18
C LEU A 157 1.36 -6.97 -8.97
N ARG A 158 2.52 -6.70 -8.38
CA ARG A 158 3.68 -6.15 -9.09
C ARG A 158 4.03 -6.98 -10.32
N ASP A 159 4.20 -8.30 -10.14
CA ASP A 159 4.55 -9.21 -11.23
C ASP A 159 3.51 -9.16 -12.37
N ALA A 160 2.22 -9.13 -12.03
CA ALA A 160 1.14 -9.03 -13.02
C ALA A 160 1.11 -7.67 -13.75
N LEU A 161 1.41 -6.58 -13.06
CA LEU A 161 1.41 -5.23 -13.62
C LEU A 161 2.59 -4.95 -14.55
N ILE A 162 3.74 -5.59 -14.31
CA ILE A 162 4.95 -5.45 -15.14
C ILE A 162 5.05 -6.50 -16.25
N ALA A 163 4.29 -7.59 -16.16
CA ALA A 163 4.22 -8.60 -17.21
C ALA A 163 3.63 -8.02 -18.51
N ALA A 164 4.33 -8.29 -19.62
CA ALA A 164 4.00 -7.85 -20.97
C ALA A 164 2.68 -8.41 -21.51
#